data_AF-A0A7S3ANV3-F1
#
_entry.id   AF-A0A7S3ANV3-F1
#
_cell.length_a   1.000
_cell.length_b   1.000
_cell.length_c   1.000
_cell.angle_alpha   90.00
_cell.angle_beta   90.00
_cell.angle_gamma   90.00
#
_symmetry.space_group_name_H-M   'P 1'
#
loop_
_entity.id
_entity.type
_entity.pdbx_description
1 polymer ?
#
loop_
_entity_poly.entity_id
_entity_poly.type
_entity_poly.pdbx_seq_one_letter_code
_entity_poly.pdbx_strand_id
1 'polypeptide(L)'
;ATKGSTGTRKVPSGGPNGEVRPDRIGSHAARTCTPRASLNMTLSAGSALQINTHTNRACPIAYLDVKTAVVCCMGNGNGNGDDGVCTLLSESGTSLTSGTDLVVNSGYTEYMTVTTLDASTAVVCYSDKGNSVHATCNLLSASGTTLTKGADLVVNAGSSSHLSVAGLDASTAVVCYSDSDSSGDGTCN
;
A
#
# COMPACT_ATOMS: atom_id res chain seq x y z
N ALA A 1 -4.29 -74.46 37.87
CA ALA A 1 -3.02 -74.71 37.15
C ALA A 1 -2.35 -73.36 36.91
N THR A 2 -1.36 -72.93 37.74
CA THR A 2 0.11 -73.15 37.59
C THR A 2 0.65 -72.73 36.21
N LYS A 3 1.39 -71.61 36.16
CA LYS A 3 2.88 -71.46 36.14
C LYS A 3 3.44 -71.51 34.70
N GLY A 4 4.39 -70.68 34.26
CA GLY A 4 5.17 -69.62 34.90
C GLY A 4 6.46 -69.31 34.12
N SER A 5 7.11 -68.19 34.49
CA SER A 5 8.57 -67.88 34.45
C SER A 5 9.28 -67.69 33.09
N THR A 6 10.29 -66.84 32.88
CA THR A 6 11.40 -66.24 33.71
C THR A 6 11.83 -64.87 33.12
N GLY A 7 12.06 -63.77 33.87
CA GLY A 7 13.34 -63.35 34.53
C GLY A 7 14.03 -62.19 33.76
N THR A 8 14.70 -61.15 34.27
CA THR A 8 15.15 -60.68 35.60
C THR A 8 15.52 -59.18 35.58
N ARG A 9 15.58 -58.59 36.78
CA ARG A 9 15.72 -57.20 37.25
C ARG A 9 17.15 -56.57 37.12
N LYS A 10 17.24 -55.23 36.98
CA LYS A 10 17.88 -54.24 37.93
C LYS A 10 18.54 -53.02 37.23
N VAL A 11 18.14 -51.80 37.59
CA VAL A 11 18.99 -50.58 37.73
C VAL A 11 18.44 -49.73 38.89
N PRO A 12 19.27 -49.02 39.70
CA PRO A 12 18.98 -48.72 41.11
C PRO A 12 18.84 -47.23 41.50
N SER A 13 18.34 -47.06 42.73
CA SER A 13 18.59 -46.05 43.80
C SER A 13 19.47 -44.81 43.58
N GLY A 14 19.06 -43.71 44.22
CA GLY A 14 19.99 -42.75 44.85
C GLY A 14 19.40 -41.38 45.18
N GLY A 15 18.88 -41.20 46.41
CA GLY A 15 18.70 -39.87 47.04
C GLY A 15 20.07 -39.24 47.42
N PRO A 16 20.20 -38.36 48.44
CA PRO A 16 19.21 -37.99 49.48
C PRO A 16 19.21 -36.48 49.88
N ASN A 17 18.28 -36.14 50.79
CA ASN A 17 18.36 -35.14 51.87
C ASN A 17 18.96 -33.74 51.62
N GLY A 18 18.22 -32.72 52.08
CA GLY A 18 18.88 -31.54 52.65
C GLY A 18 18.10 -30.24 52.49
N GLU A 19 17.26 -29.96 53.47
CA GLU A 19 16.88 -28.62 53.90
C GLU A 19 18.03 -27.60 53.79
N VAL A 20 17.90 -26.53 52.98
CA VAL A 20 18.83 -25.39 52.98
C VAL A 20 18.14 -24.04 52.69
N ARG A 21 17.95 -23.29 53.79
CA ARG A 21 18.23 -21.86 54.08
C ARG A 21 17.48 -20.72 53.35
N PRO A 22 16.94 -19.75 54.11
CA PRO A 22 16.43 -18.49 53.58
C PRO A 22 17.59 -17.53 53.37
N ASP A 23 18.33 -17.65 52.27
CA ASP A 23 19.30 -16.62 51.87
C ASP A 23 19.67 -16.78 50.39
N ARG A 24 18.87 -16.18 49.51
CA ARG A 24 19.29 -15.66 48.19
C ARG A 24 18.12 -14.93 47.53
N ILE A 25 17.82 -13.73 48.03
CA ILE A 25 17.34 -12.67 47.13
C ILE A 25 18.58 -12.29 46.30
N GLY A 26 18.84 -13.06 45.25
CA GLY A 26 19.79 -12.67 44.22
C GLY A 26 19.20 -11.48 43.50
N SER A 27 19.65 -10.28 43.89
CA SER A 27 19.46 -9.03 43.15
C SER A 27 19.58 -9.30 41.66
N HIS A 28 18.44 -9.46 40.98
CA HIS A 28 18.38 -9.30 39.54
C HIS A 28 18.45 -7.79 39.37
N ALA A 29 19.68 -7.28 39.30
CA ALA A 29 19.94 -5.90 38.93
C ALA A 29 19.03 -5.59 37.74
N ALA A 30 18.16 -4.60 37.92
CA ALA A 30 17.29 -4.12 36.86
C ALA A 30 18.15 -3.95 35.62
N ARG A 31 17.92 -4.78 34.60
CA ARG A 31 18.55 -4.61 33.29
C ARG A 31 18.03 -3.27 32.80
N THR A 32 18.85 -2.24 32.95
CA THR A 32 18.57 -0.93 32.38
C THR A 32 18.49 -1.14 30.88
N CYS A 33 17.30 -0.97 30.32
CA CYS A 33 17.15 -0.81 28.89
C CYS A 33 17.76 0.56 28.57
N THR A 34 19.06 0.61 28.30
CA THR A 34 19.68 1.81 27.74
C THR A 34 19.11 1.96 26.33
N PRO A 35 18.32 3.01 26.04
CA PRO A 35 17.87 3.25 24.68
C PRO A 35 19.10 3.40 23.79
N ARG A 36 19.23 2.50 22.82
CA ARG A 36 20.32 2.51 21.85
C ARG A 36 20.02 3.64 20.86
N ALA A 37 20.82 4.70 20.92
CA ALA A 37 20.85 5.85 20.01
C ALA A 37 19.49 6.41 19.57
N SER A 38 19.10 7.54 20.13
CA SER A 38 18.14 8.44 19.48
C SER A 38 18.67 8.78 18.09
N LEU A 39 18.07 8.22 17.03
CA LEU A 39 18.26 8.73 15.68
C LEU A 39 17.67 10.13 15.66
N ASN A 40 18.53 11.15 15.64
CA ASN A 40 18.11 12.52 15.35
C ASN A 40 17.79 12.58 13.85
N MET A 41 16.59 12.12 13.48
CA MET A 41 16.11 12.21 12.11
C MET A 41 15.47 13.58 11.91
N THR A 42 16.05 14.39 11.03
CA THR A 42 15.53 15.71 10.67
C THR A 42 14.81 15.62 9.34
N LEU A 43 13.56 16.10 9.28
CA LEU A 43 12.85 16.28 8.01
C LEU A 43 13.45 17.47 7.24
N SER A 44 13.61 17.31 5.94
CA SER A 44 14.00 18.38 5.03
C SER A 44 13.09 18.35 3.80
N ALA A 45 12.75 19.53 3.27
CA ALA A 45 11.97 19.67 2.05
C ALA A 45 12.90 19.99 0.88
N GLY A 46 12.64 19.38 -0.27
CA GLY A 46 13.28 19.73 -1.54
C GLY A 46 12.70 21.00 -2.17
N SER A 47 13.05 21.24 -3.42
CA SER A 47 12.46 22.32 -4.22
C SER A 47 11.00 22.01 -4.57
N ALA A 48 10.12 23.00 -4.47
CA ALA A 48 8.72 22.85 -4.84
C ALA A 48 8.57 22.65 -6.36
N LEU A 49 7.81 21.64 -6.76
CA LEU A 49 7.38 21.42 -8.14
C LEU A 49 5.86 21.68 -8.21
N GLN A 50 5.44 22.57 -9.11
CA GLN A 50 4.02 22.72 -9.43
C GLN A 50 3.64 21.67 -10.47
N ILE A 51 2.62 20.87 -10.15
CA ILE A 51 2.03 19.87 -11.03
C ILE A 51 0.56 20.18 -11.20
N ASN A 52 0.01 19.96 -12.39
CA ASN A 52 -1.42 19.98 -12.68
C ASN A 52 -2.12 21.21 -12.06
N THR A 53 -1.84 22.42 -12.56
CA THR A 53 -2.16 23.72 -11.94
C THR A 53 -3.66 24.10 -11.89
N HIS A 54 -4.55 23.16 -11.59
CA HIS A 54 -6.00 23.31 -11.63
C HIS A 54 -6.68 22.85 -10.33
N THR A 55 -8.00 22.69 -10.34
CA THR A 55 -8.87 22.33 -9.20
C THR A 55 -8.58 20.90 -8.70
N ASN A 56 -7.41 20.71 -8.11
CA ASN A 56 -6.95 19.45 -7.56
C ASN A 56 -7.75 19.11 -6.29
N ARG A 57 -8.82 18.33 -6.44
CA ARG A 57 -9.57 17.76 -5.31
C ARG A 57 -9.04 16.35 -5.05
N ALA A 58 -7.93 16.30 -4.30
CA ALA A 58 -7.13 15.12 -3.97
C ALA A 58 -6.34 14.51 -5.14
N CYS A 59 -5.02 14.39 -4.94
CA CYS A 59 -4.10 13.79 -5.90
C CYS A 59 -3.40 12.58 -5.27
N PRO A 60 -3.91 11.35 -5.43
CA PRO A 60 -3.20 10.17 -4.95
C PRO A 60 -1.84 10.02 -5.65
N ILE A 61 -0.86 9.52 -4.89
CA ILE A 61 0.51 9.29 -5.35
C ILE A 61 0.87 7.83 -5.05
N ALA A 62 1.55 7.17 -6.00
CA ALA A 62 2.15 5.86 -5.81
C ALA A 62 3.63 5.89 -6.21
N TYR A 63 4.50 5.31 -5.38
CA TYR A 63 5.93 5.19 -5.69
C TYR A 63 6.15 4.02 -6.63
N LEU A 64 6.62 4.29 -7.84
CA LEU A 64 6.93 3.26 -8.83
C LEU A 64 8.26 2.58 -8.48
N ASP A 65 9.28 3.38 -8.18
CA ASP A 65 10.59 2.92 -7.73
C ASP A 65 11.21 3.97 -6.79
N VAL A 66 12.45 3.74 -6.34
CA VAL A 66 13.22 4.60 -5.43
C VAL A 66 13.34 6.07 -5.88
N LYS A 67 13.15 6.36 -7.18
CA LYS A 67 13.25 7.72 -7.74
C LYS A 67 12.05 8.17 -8.55
N THR A 68 11.05 7.32 -8.76
CA THR A 68 9.93 7.62 -9.63
C THR A 68 8.62 7.38 -8.93
N ALA A 69 7.66 8.26 -9.15
CA ALA A 69 6.32 8.15 -8.61
C ALA A 69 5.29 8.54 -9.67
N VAL A 70 4.09 7.98 -9.59
CA VAL A 70 2.94 8.42 -10.38
C VAL A 70 2.06 9.24 -9.47
N VAL A 71 1.70 10.44 -9.92
CA VAL A 71 0.66 11.26 -9.31
C VAL A 71 -0.52 11.33 -10.26
N CYS A 72 -1.73 11.13 -9.74
CA CYS A 72 -2.95 11.30 -10.51
C CYS A 72 -3.82 12.35 -9.85
N CYS A 73 -4.45 13.23 -10.62
CA CYS A 73 -5.29 14.32 -10.15
C CYS A 73 -6.48 14.50 -11.10
N MET A 74 -7.55 15.10 -10.60
CA MET A 74 -8.50 15.80 -11.45
C MET A 74 -7.77 16.99 -12.09
N GLY A 75 -7.66 16.99 -13.42
CA GLY A 75 -6.86 17.90 -14.19
C GLY A 75 -7.68 18.77 -15.14
N ASN A 76 -6.99 19.35 -16.11
CA ASN A 76 -7.60 20.08 -17.22
C ASN A 76 -7.00 19.67 -18.58
N GLY A 77 -6.64 18.40 -18.75
CA GLY A 77 -5.98 17.90 -19.96
C GLY A 77 -6.83 18.10 -21.22
N ASN A 78 -8.15 18.30 -21.06
CA ASN A 78 -9.10 18.58 -22.13
C ASN A 78 -9.70 20.00 -22.14
N GLY A 79 -9.28 20.92 -21.26
CA GLY A 79 -9.79 22.30 -21.23
C GLY A 79 -11.03 22.55 -20.36
N ASN A 80 -11.67 21.51 -19.80
CA ASN A 80 -12.83 21.63 -18.92
C ASN A 80 -12.59 21.52 -17.40
N GLY A 81 -11.42 21.04 -16.94
CA GLY A 81 -11.06 21.02 -15.51
C GLY A 81 -11.60 19.84 -14.69
N ASP A 82 -12.24 18.88 -15.36
CA ASP A 82 -12.94 17.76 -14.73
C ASP A 82 -12.33 16.39 -15.11
N ASP A 83 -11.31 16.36 -15.98
CA ASP A 83 -10.73 15.12 -16.50
C ASP A 83 -9.77 14.44 -15.51
N GLY A 84 -9.55 13.14 -15.65
CA GLY A 84 -8.57 12.40 -14.88
C GLY A 84 -7.22 12.45 -15.56
N VAL A 85 -6.19 12.97 -14.89
CA VAL A 85 -4.83 13.10 -15.44
C VAL A 85 -3.83 12.44 -14.51
N CYS A 86 -2.89 11.66 -15.06
CA CYS A 86 -1.76 11.10 -14.35
C CYS A 86 -0.43 11.59 -14.95
N THR A 87 0.55 11.84 -14.10
CA THR A 87 1.87 12.35 -14.49
C THR A 87 2.95 11.55 -13.78
N LEU A 88 4.02 11.19 -14.50
CA LEU A 88 5.20 10.58 -13.89
C LEU A 88 6.06 11.67 -13.25
N LEU A 89 6.50 11.46 -12.03
CA LEU A 89 7.46 12.29 -11.33
C LEU A 89 8.80 11.56 -11.26
N SER A 90 9.88 12.29 -11.43
CA SER A 90 11.25 11.78 -11.29
C SER A 90 12.02 12.63 -10.30
N GLU A 91 12.78 11.99 -9.42
CA GLU A 91 13.63 12.62 -8.42
C GLU A 91 15.09 12.67 -8.90
N SER A 92 15.71 13.83 -8.70
CA SER A 92 17.13 14.04 -8.92
C SER A 92 17.71 14.92 -7.81
N GLY A 93 18.18 14.28 -6.74
CA GLY A 93 18.80 14.97 -5.61
C GLY A 93 17.75 15.58 -4.69
N THR A 94 17.59 16.90 -4.71
CA THR A 94 16.55 17.60 -3.92
C THR A 94 15.42 18.15 -4.78
N SER A 95 15.40 17.80 -6.07
CA SER A 95 14.49 18.35 -7.06
C SER A 95 13.63 17.25 -7.68
N LEU A 96 12.37 17.58 -7.94
CA LEU A 96 11.45 16.77 -8.72
C LEU A 96 11.31 17.35 -10.13
N THR A 97 11.15 16.49 -11.11
CA THR A 97 10.72 16.84 -12.47
C THR A 97 9.45 16.08 -12.81
N SER A 98 8.56 16.71 -13.57
CA SER A 98 7.37 16.08 -14.13
C SER A 98 7.62 15.63 -15.56
N GLY A 99 7.09 14.46 -15.89
CA GLY A 99 6.92 13.98 -17.25
C GLY A 99 5.78 14.68 -17.98
N THR A 100 5.34 14.08 -19.08
CA THR A 100 4.15 14.51 -19.83
C THR A 100 2.87 14.04 -19.13
N ASP A 101 1.86 14.91 -19.09
CA ASP A 101 0.54 14.56 -18.60
C ASP A 101 -0.14 13.50 -19.49
N LEU A 102 -0.73 12.49 -18.85
CA LEU A 102 -1.53 11.45 -19.48
C LEU A 102 -2.98 11.59 -19.02
N VAL A 103 -3.87 11.89 -19.96
CA VAL A 103 -5.32 11.85 -19.71
C VAL A 103 -5.76 10.39 -19.59
N VAL A 104 -6.15 9.97 -18.39
CA VAL A 104 -6.67 8.63 -18.13
C VAL A 104 -8.19 8.56 -18.27
N ASN A 105 -8.90 9.66 -18.07
CA ASN A 105 -10.32 9.77 -18.39
C ASN A 105 -10.62 11.18 -18.88
N SER A 106 -11.29 11.32 -20.02
CA SER A 106 -11.71 12.64 -20.52
C SER A 106 -13.00 13.15 -19.89
N GLY A 107 -13.76 12.30 -19.20
CA GLY A 107 -14.99 12.65 -18.49
C GLY A 107 -14.74 13.18 -17.09
N TYR A 108 -15.80 13.67 -16.44
CA TYR A 108 -15.74 14.11 -15.06
C TYR A 108 -15.30 12.96 -14.14
N THR A 109 -14.16 13.13 -13.46
CA THR A 109 -13.46 12.07 -12.72
C THR A 109 -13.36 12.40 -11.23
N GLU A 110 -13.88 11.55 -10.36
CA GLU A 110 -13.77 11.71 -8.90
C GLU A 110 -13.16 10.47 -8.21
N TYR A 111 -12.82 10.62 -6.93
CA TYR A 111 -12.37 9.53 -6.05
C TYR A 111 -11.21 8.70 -6.66
N MET A 112 -10.24 9.40 -7.26
CA MET A 112 -9.08 8.73 -7.84
C MET A 112 -8.25 8.05 -6.74
N THR A 113 -7.70 6.89 -7.06
CA THR A 113 -6.76 6.14 -6.24
C THR A 113 -5.73 5.48 -7.15
N VAL A 114 -4.47 5.38 -6.72
CA VAL A 114 -3.40 4.76 -7.51
C VAL A 114 -2.53 3.89 -6.62
N THR A 115 -2.07 2.76 -7.15
CA THR A 115 -1.12 1.85 -6.51
C THR A 115 -0.10 1.34 -7.52
N THR A 116 1.07 0.97 -7.03
CA THR A 116 2.14 0.38 -7.84
C THR A 116 2.02 -1.14 -7.82
N LEU A 117 2.23 -1.79 -8.97
CA LEU A 117 2.38 -3.25 -9.05
C LEU A 117 3.85 -3.64 -9.12
N ASP A 118 4.64 -2.96 -9.94
CA ASP A 118 6.09 -3.16 -10.08
C ASP A 118 6.83 -1.84 -10.39
N ALA A 119 8.15 -1.93 -10.63
CA ALA A 119 9.01 -0.77 -10.88
C ALA A 119 8.62 0.11 -12.09
N SER A 120 7.73 -0.38 -12.94
CA SER A 120 7.31 0.24 -14.20
C SER A 120 5.79 0.24 -14.42
N THR A 121 5.01 -0.42 -13.57
CA THR A 121 3.56 -0.53 -13.74
C THR A 121 2.79 -0.11 -12.49
N ALA A 122 1.67 0.57 -12.72
CA ALA A 122 0.76 1.02 -11.68
C ALA A 122 -0.69 0.83 -12.13
N VAL A 123 -1.61 0.79 -11.18
CA VAL A 123 -3.05 0.79 -11.46
C VAL A 123 -3.64 2.06 -10.90
N VAL A 124 -4.37 2.79 -11.74
CA VAL A 124 -5.24 3.89 -11.31
C VAL A 124 -6.68 3.44 -11.40
N CYS A 125 -7.47 3.77 -10.39
CA CYS A 125 -8.92 3.59 -10.39
C CYS A 125 -9.59 4.91 -10.04
N TYR A 126 -10.78 5.13 -10.60
CA TYR A 126 -11.56 6.35 -10.41
C TYR A 126 -13.06 6.10 -10.61
N SER A 127 -13.86 7.03 -10.10
CA SER A 127 -15.29 7.12 -10.40
C SER A 127 -15.50 7.98 -11.65
N ASP A 128 -16.02 7.40 -12.71
CA ASP A 128 -16.32 8.08 -13.97
C ASP A 128 -17.72 8.71 -13.93
N LYS A 129 -17.82 9.93 -13.37
CA LYS A 129 -19.08 10.68 -13.32
C LYS A 129 -19.62 11.06 -14.69
N GLY A 130 -18.76 11.18 -15.69
CA GLY A 130 -19.16 11.35 -17.09
C GLY A 130 -19.88 10.13 -17.67
N ASN A 131 -19.74 8.96 -17.03
CA ASN A 131 -20.26 7.67 -17.46
C ASN A 131 -20.96 6.96 -16.29
N SER A 132 -22.05 7.56 -15.79
CA SER A 132 -22.93 6.96 -14.76
C SER A 132 -22.24 6.61 -13.44
N VAL A 133 -21.14 7.27 -13.09
CA VAL A 133 -20.42 7.09 -11.81
C VAL A 133 -19.86 5.67 -11.67
N HIS A 134 -19.55 5.01 -12.79
CA HIS A 134 -18.95 3.68 -12.77
C HIS A 134 -17.54 3.72 -12.16
N ALA A 135 -17.18 2.69 -11.40
CA ALA A 135 -15.79 2.48 -11.01
C ALA A 135 -15.02 1.92 -12.21
N THR A 136 -14.01 2.66 -12.66
CA THR A 136 -13.15 2.28 -13.81
C THR A 136 -11.70 2.28 -13.37
N CYS A 137 -10.95 1.27 -13.80
CA CYS A 137 -9.53 1.14 -13.55
C CYS A 137 -8.74 1.02 -14.86
N ASN A 138 -7.49 1.49 -14.84
CA ASN A 138 -6.54 1.35 -15.94
C ASN A 138 -5.19 0.88 -15.42
N LEU A 139 -4.54 0.02 -16.20
CA LEU A 139 -3.10 -0.20 -16.08
C LEU A 139 -2.37 1.01 -16.66
N LEU A 140 -1.38 1.50 -15.92
CA LEU A 140 -0.43 2.50 -16.34
C LEU A 140 0.93 1.83 -16.51
N SER A 141 1.60 2.10 -17.62
CA SER A 141 2.97 1.65 -17.86
C SER A 141 3.88 2.87 -18.03
N ALA A 142 5.00 2.87 -17.32
CA ALA A 142 6.01 3.91 -17.39
C ALA A 142 7.17 3.47 -18.28
N SER A 143 7.61 4.36 -19.17
CA SER A 143 8.80 4.17 -19.99
C SER A 143 9.56 5.48 -20.11
N GLY A 144 10.73 5.56 -19.47
CA GLY A 144 11.47 6.82 -19.39
C GLY A 144 10.69 7.85 -18.56
N THR A 145 10.29 8.96 -19.20
CA THR A 145 9.51 10.04 -18.56
C THR A 145 8.02 10.04 -18.94
N THR A 146 7.57 9.05 -19.69
CA THR A 146 6.20 8.99 -20.22
C THR A 146 5.39 7.88 -19.55
N LEU A 147 4.09 8.13 -19.42
CA LEU A 147 3.10 7.13 -19.05
C LEU A 147 2.27 6.75 -20.28
N THR A 148 1.87 5.49 -20.34
CA THR A 148 0.85 5.00 -21.27
C THR A 148 -0.27 4.33 -20.52
N LYS A 149 -1.50 4.55 -20.97
CA LYS A 149 -2.72 3.95 -20.42
C LYS A 149 -3.07 2.66 -21.20
N GLY A 150 -3.41 1.60 -20.45
CA GLY A 150 -4.05 0.39 -20.97
C GLY A 150 -5.57 0.55 -21.20
N ALA A 151 -6.27 -0.54 -21.47
CA ALA A 151 -7.71 -0.50 -21.69
C ALA A 151 -8.50 -0.06 -20.42
N ASP A 152 -9.70 0.48 -20.63
CA ASP A 152 -10.67 0.73 -19.56
C ASP A 152 -11.24 -0.59 -19.03
N LEU A 153 -11.13 -0.79 -17.72
CA LEU A 153 -11.77 -1.87 -17.01
C LEU A 153 -12.83 -1.30 -16.07
N VAL A 154 -14.10 -1.43 -16.44
CA VAL A 154 -15.23 -1.11 -15.56
C VAL A 154 -15.33 -2.24 -14.51
N VAL A 155 -14.90 -1.96 -13.28
CA VAL A 155 -14.93 -2.92 -12.17
C VAL A 155 -16.30 -2.98 -11.49
N ASN A 156 -17.09 -1.91 -11.63
CA ASN A 156 -18.50 -1.90 -11.25
C ASN A 156 -19.32 -1.05 -12.23
N ALA A 157 -20.40 -1.62 -12.74
CA ALA A 157 -21.38 -0.90 -13.55
C ALA A 157 -22.43 -0.15 -12.71
N GLY A 158 -22.39 -0.28 -11.37
CA GLY A 158 -23.17 0.54 -10.46
C GLY A 158 -22.46 1.84 -10.06
N SER A 159 -23.23 2.79 -9.54
CA SER A 159 -22.72 4.08 -9.06
C SER A 159 -21.80 3.89 -7.85
N SER A 160 -20.52 4.20 -8.03
CA SER A 160 -19.42 3.83 -7.13
C SER A 160 -18.63 5.05 -6.64
N SER A 161 -18.30 5.07 -5.35
CA SER A 161 -17.56 6.20 -4.73
C SER A 161 -16.52 5.72 -3.72
N HIS A 162 -15.68 6.64 -3.25
CA HIS A 162 -14.68 6.38 -2.19
C HIS A 162 -13.76 5.18 -2.49
N LEU A 163 -13.20 5.14 -3.70
CA LEU A 163 -12.37 4.03 -4.14
C LEU A 163 -11.05 3.97 -3.36
N SER A 164 -10.57 2.76 -3.13
CA SER A 164 -9.24 2.45 -2.59
C SER A 164 -8.66 1.27 -3.35
N VAL A 165 -7.45 1.41 -3.87
CA VAL A 165 -6.76 0.34 -4.61
C VAL A 165 -5.45 -0.03 -3.91
N ALA A 166 -5.15 -1.33 -3.87
CA ALA A 166 -3.91 -1.86 -3.33
C ALA A 166 -3.34 -2.95 -4.25
N GLY A 167 -2.06 -2.81 -4.60
CA GLY A 167 -1.31 -3.88 -5.26
C GLY A 167 -1.09 -5.04 -4.29
N LEU A 168 -1.38 -6.26 -4.74
CA LEU A 168 -1.13 -7.49 -3.99
C LEU A 168 0.18 -8.15 -4.44
N ASP A 169 0.46 -8.09 -5.75
CA ASP A 169 1.71 -8.53 -6.37
C ASP A 169 1.94 -7.76 -7.69
N ALA A 170 2.94 -8.17 -8.47
CA ALA A 170 3.31 -7.52 -9.73
C ALA A 170 2.26 -7.62 -10.87
N SER A 171 1.19 -8.39 -10.65
CA SER A 171 0.13 -8.65 -11.64
C SER A 171 -1.28 -8.54 -11.08
N THR A 172 -1.43 -8.45 -9.76
CA THR A 172 -2.72 -8.49 -9.06
C THR A 172 -2.88 -7.25 -8.20
N ALA A 173 -4.04 -6.62 -8.26
CA ALA A 173 -4.48 -5.59 -7.33
C ALA A 173 -5.91 -5.91 -6.86
N VAL A 174 -6.27 -5.33 -5.73
CA VAL A 174 -7.65 -5.29 -5.23
C VAL A 174 -8.13 -3.85 -5.22
N VAL A 175 -9.37 -3.62 -5.65
CA VAL A 175 -10.04 -2.33 -5.54
C VAL A 175 -11.30 -2.47 -4.72
N CYS A 176 -11.44 -1.62 -3.71
CA CYS A 176 -12.63 -1.52 -2.88
C CYS A 176 -13.33 -0.17 -3.11
N TYR A 177 -14.65 -0.16 -3.04
CA TYR A 177 -15.49 1.02 -3.30
C TYR A 177 -16.83 0.92 -2.56
N SER A 178 -17.47 2.07 -2.34
CA SER A 178 -18.86 2.14 -1.87
C SER A 178 -19.81 2.06 -3.06
N ASP A 179 -20.69 1.07 -3.06
CA ASP A 179 -21.68 0.84 -4.12
C ASP A 179 -23.07 1.37 -3.70
N SER A 180 -23.45 2.50 -4.28
CA SER A 180 -24.73 3.13 -3.96
C SER A 180 -25.95 2.36 -4.48
N ASP A 181 -25.79 1.51 -5.49
CA ASP A 181 -26.88 0.65 -5.98
C ASP A 181 -27.09 -0.57 -5.07
N SER A 182 -26.08 -0.91 -4.27
CA SER A 182 -26.10 -1.95 -3.25
C SER A 182 -26.27 -1.36 -1.84
N SER A 183 -27.18 -0.40 -1.67
CA SER A 183 -27.46 0.30 -0.40
C SER A 183 -26.28 1.04 0.26
N GLY A 184 -25.20 1.30 -0.48
CA GLY A 184 -24.00 1.98 0.01
C GLY A 184 -22.96 1.04 0.64
N ASP A 185 -23.11 -0.27 0.46
CA ASP A 185 -22.19 -1.27 1.01
C ASP A 185 -20.79 -1.16 0.37
N GLY A 186 -19.76 -1.53 1.14
CA GLY A 186 -18.41 -1.65 0.63
C GLY A 186 -18.23 -2.96 -0.16
N THR A 187 -17.84 -2.85 -1.42
CA THR A 187 -17.55 -3.98 -2.30
C THR A 187 -16.08 -3.95 -2.71
N CYS A 188 -15.43 -5.11 -2.82
CA CYS A 188 -14.06 -5.24 -3.30
C CYS A 188 -13.97 -6.28 -4.43
N ASN A 189 -13.20 -5.97 -5.48
CA ASN A 189 -12.87 -6.86 -6.59
C ASN A 189 -11.36 -7.01 -6.76
#